data_AF-A0A552V4I1-F1
#
_entry.id   AF-A0A552V4I1-F1
#
_cell.length_a   1.000
_cell.length_b   1.000
_cell.length_c   1.000
_cell.angle_alpha   90.00
_cell.angle_beta   90.00
_cell.angle_gamma   90.00
#
_symmetry.space_group_name_H-M   'P 1'
#
loop_
_entity.id
_entity.type
_entity.pdbx_description
1 polymer ?
#
loop_
_entity_poly.entity_id
_entity_poly.type
_entity_poly.pdbx_seq_one_letter_code
_entity_poly.pdbx_strand_id
1 'polypeptide(L)'
;MITEVLKIEDVSEFFSDLFQEGANAHPDDDFNDYINYETKEATYTLQEATLRNRLMNKSFEICEDANVDIYNLMMELHLKKSGLDHLIPLPSQGYPGEN
;
A
#
# COMPACT_ATOMS: atom_id res chain seq x y z
N MET A 1 5.77 -5.14 -10.72
CA MET A 1 4.76 -4.19 -11.21
C MET A 1 3.61 -4.91 -11.86
N ILE A 2 2.68 -5.30 -11.01
CA ILE A 2 1.34 -5.72 -11.39
C ILE A 2 0.61 -4.57 -12.11
N THR A 3 -0.28 -4.92 -13.04
CA THR A 3 -1.03 -3.95 -13.87
C THR A 3 -2.55 -4.03 -13.69
N GLU A 4 -3.00 -4.97 -12.86
CA GLU A 4 -4.41 -5.24 -12.57
C GLU A 4 -4.52 -5.89 -11.19
N VAL A 5 -5.56 -5.55 -10.43
CA VAL A 5 -5.84 -6.13 -9.12
C VAL A 5 -7.23 -6.77 -9.18
N LEU A 6 -7.32 -8.09 -8.94
CA LEU A 6 -8.57 -8.86 -9.05
C LEU A 6 -8.98 -9.57 -7.75
N LYS A 7 -8.05 -9.73 -6.82
CA LYS A 7 -8.23 -10.42 -5.53
C LYS A 7 -7.24 -9.90 -4.47
N ILE A 8 -7.41 -10.33 -3.22
CA ILE A 8 -6.62 -9.86 -2.08
C ILE A 8 -5.11 -10.13 -2.22
N GLU A 9 -4.74 -11.24 -2.86
CA GLU A 9 -3.32 -11.52 -3.11
C GLU A 9 -2.69 -10.50 -4.04
N ASP A 10 -3.45 -10.00 -5.03
CA ASP A 10 -2.99 -8.98 -5.97
C ASP A 10 -2.85 -7.62 -5.28
N VAL A 11 -3.71 -7.32 -4.29
CA VAL A 11 -3.59 -6.13 -3.45
C VAL A 11 -2.27 -6.16 -2.68
N SER A 12 -1.92 -7.33 -2.15
CA SER A 12 -0.66 -7.53 -1.43
C SER A 12 0.56 -7.40 -2.36
N GLU A 13 0.45 -7.90 -3.60
CA GLU A 13 1.48 -7.74 -4.63
C GLU A 13 1.64 -6.26 -5.05
N PHE A 14 0.54 -5.53 -5.22
CA PHE A 14 0.58 -4.10 -5.51
C PHE A 14 1.29 -3.29 -4.41
N PHE A 15 0.95 -3.50 -3.14
CA PHE A 15 1.68 -2.85 -2.04
C PHE A 15 3.15 -3.27 -2.01
N SER A 16 3.45 -4.54 -2.28
CA SER A 16 4.83 -5.01 -2.39
C SER A 16 5.62 -4.28 -3.48
N ASP A 17 5.02 -4.04 -4.64
CA ASP A 17 5.63 -3.27 -5.73
C ASP A 17 5.91 -1.82 -5.31
N LEU A 18 4.94 -1.14 -4.68
CA LEU A 18 5.11 0.23 -4.18
C LEU A 18 6.28 0.34 -3.17
N PHE A 19 6.42 -0.65 -2.29
CA PHE A 19 7.57 -0.70 -1.37
C PHE A 19 8.90 -0.91 -2.10
N GLN A 20 8.94 -1.74 -3.14
CA GLN A 20 10.16 -1.94 -3.94
C GLN A 20 10.54 -0.69 -4.74
N GLU A 21 9.56 0.12 -5.13
CA GLU A 21 9.77 1.43 -5.74
C GLU A 21 10.31 2.47 -4.75
N GLY A 22 10.35 2.16 -3.45
CA GLY A 22 10.76 3.08 -2.40
C GLY A 22 9.72 4.17 -2.12
N ALA A 23 8.48 3.99 -2.60
CA ALA A 23 7.40 4.92 -2.35
C ALA A 23 6.90 4.76 -0.92
N ASN A 24 6.87 5.88 -0.18
CA ASN A 24 6.17 5.95 1.09
C ASN A 24 4.66 6.13 0.82
N ALA A 25 4.04 5.10 0.24
CA ALA A 25 2.66 5.16 -0.18
C ALA A 25 1.71 5.34 1.01
N HIS A 26 0.59 6.01 0.81
CA HIS A 26 -0.56 5.99 1.71
C HIS A 26 -1.82 5.72 0.88
N PRO A 27 -2.78 4.90 1.35
CA PRO A 27 -3.94 4.53 0.53
C PRO A 27 -4.78 5.71 0.04
N ASP A 28 -4.84 6.79 0.82
CA ASP A 28 -5.64 7.98 0.49
C ASP A 28 -4.94 9.01 -0.38
N ASP A 29 -3.63 8.86 -0.62
CA ASP A 29 -2.88 9.88 -1.36
C ASP A 29 -3.05 9.71 -2.88
N ASP A 30 -3.05 10.84 -3.60
CA ASP A 30 -2.94 10.83 -5.06
C ASP A 30 -1.47 10.64 -5.48
N PHE A 31 -1.18 9.60 -6.27
CA PHE A 31 0.18 9.33 -6.77
C PHE A 31 0.74 10.45 -7.67
N ASN A 32 -0.08 11.37 -8.18
CA ASN A 32 0.41 12.56 -8.89
C ASN A 32 1.11 13.56 -7.97
N ASP A 33 0.82 13.52 -6.67
CA ASP A 33 1.39 14.44 -5.68
C ASP A 33 2.75 13.94 -5.15
N TYR A 34 3.20 12.76 -5.59
CA TYR A 34 4.44 12.15 -5.13
C TYR A 34 5.63 12.85 -5.77
N ILE A 35 6.50 13.40 -4.93
CA ILE A 35 7.75 14.06 -5.35
C ILE A 35 8.94 13.22 -4.91
N ASN A 36 9.85 12.94 -5.83
CA ASN A 36 11.09 12.26 -5.53
C ASN A 36 11.97 13.18 -4.67
N TYR A 37 12.37 12.69 -3.49
CA TYR A 37 13.10 13.52 -2.54
C TYR A 37 14.47 13.98 -3.06
N GLU A 38 15.16 13.18 -3.87
CA GLU A 38 16.50 13.50 -4.37
C GLU A 38 16.44 14.46 -5.56
N THR A 39 15.64 14.13 -6.56
CA THR A 39 15.57 14.90 -7.82
C THR A 39 14.67 16.13 -7.73
N LYS A 40 13.74 16.15 -6.76
CA LYS A 40 12.66 17.15 -6.63
C LYS A 40 11.67 17.16 -7.79
N GLU A 41 11.69 16.12 -8.62
CA GLU A 41 10.73 15.93 -9.71
C GLU A 41 9.59 15.01 -9.27
N ALA A 42 8.55 14.90 -10.09
CA ALA A 42 7.50 13.92 -9.85
C ALA A 42 8.09 12.50 -9.79
N THR A 43 7.71 11.72 -8.77
CA THR A 43 8.15 10.32 -8.62
C THR A 43 7.66 9.48 -9.79
N TYR A 44 6.47 9.78 -10.29
CA TYR A 44 5.81 9.06 -11.37
C TYR A 44 5.52 9.99 -12.53
N THR A 45 5.58 9.45 -13.74
CA THR A 45 4.92 10.07 -14.90
C THR A 45 3.40 10.09 -14.68
N LEU A 46 2.70 10.97 -15.41
CA LEU A 46 1.23 11.04 -15.35
C LEU A 46 0.56 9.68 -15.61
N GLN A 47 1.11 8.88 -16.54
CA GLN A 47 0.57 7.55 -16.87
C GLN A 47 0.79 6.56 -15.72
N GLU A 48 1.97 6.59 -15.10
CA GLU A 48 2.31 5.75 -13.95
C GLU A 48 1.49 6.09 -12.70
N ALA A 49 1.30 7.38 -12.41
CA ALA A 49 0.45 7.84 -11.32
C ALA A 49 -1.01 7.45 -11.55
N THR A 50 -1.53 7.68 -12.77
CA THR A 50 -2.89 7.26 -13.15
C THR A 50 -3.10 5.76 -12.98
N LEU A 51 -2.12 4.95 -13.39
CA LEU A 51 -2.17 3.51 -13.19
C LEU A 51 -2.23 3.16 -11.70
N ARG A 52 -1.33 3.69 -10.88
CA ARG A 52 -1.28 3.41 -9.44
C ARG A 52 -2.55 3.85 -8.72
N ASN A 53 -3.09 5.04 -9.02
CA ASN A 53 -4.37 5.51 -8.50
C ASN A 53 -5.50 4.53 -8.84
N ARG A 54 -5.55 4.05 -10.09
CA ARG A 54 -6.54 3.04 -10.51
C ARG A 54 -6.39 1.72 -9.75
N LEU A 55 -5.16 1.23 -9.56
CA LEU A 55 -4.89 0.01 -8.80
C LEU A 55 -5.21 0.17 -7.31
N MET A 56 -4.94 1.33 -6.72
CA MET A 56 -5.31 1.65 -5.34
C MET A 56 -6.82 1.67 -5.16
N ASN A 57 -7.56 2.38 -6.03
CA ASN A 57 -9.02 2.38 -6.00
C ASN A 57 -9.60 0.97 -6.12
N LYS A 58 -9.02 0.14 -7.00
CA LYS A 58 -9.44 -1.25 -7.13
C LYS A 58 -9.12 -2.09 -5.90
N SER A 59 -8.01 -1.79 -5.24
CA SER A 59 -7.64 -2.41 -3.96
C SER A 59 -8.65 -2.08 -2.86
N PHE A 60 -9.15 -0.84 -2.79
CA PHE A 60 -10.24 -0.49 -1.86
C PHE A 60 -11.49 -1.35 -2.10
N GLU A 61 -11.97 -1.44 -3.35
CA GLU A 61 -13.15 -2.25 -3.71
C GLU A 61 -12.98 -3.71 -3.26
N ILE A 62 -11.83 -4.32 -3.57
CA ILE A 62 -11.56 -5.73 -3.24
C ILE A 62 -11.43 -5.95 -1.74
N CYS A 63 -10.78 -5.03 -1.03
CA CYS A 63 -10.66 -5.08 0.42
C CYS A 63 -12.03 -4.93 1.10
N GLU A 64 -12.87 -4.01 0.64
CA GLU A 64 -14.24 -3.82 1.14
C GLU A 64 -15.09 -5.08 0.95
N ASP A 65 -15.09 -5.66 -0.26
CA ASP A 65 -15.82 -6.89 -0.59
C ASP A 65 -15.37 -8.10 0.27
N ALA A 66 -14.09 -8.14 0.64
CA ALA A 66 -13.52 -9.18 1.48
C ALA A 66 -13.63 -8.89 2.99
N ASN A 67 -14.20 -7.75 3.39
CA ASN A 67 -14.21 -7.26 4.78
C ASN A 67 -12.79 -7.20 5.39
N VAL A 68 -11.84 -6.72 4.61
CA VAL A 68 -10.44 -6.49 4.98
C VAL A 68 -10.19 -4.99 5.06
N ASP A 69 -9.62 -4.52 6.16
CA ASP A 69 -9.17 -3.13 6.28
C ASP A 69 -7.86 -2.95 5.52
N ILE A 70 -7.89 -2.12 4.48
CA ILE A 70 -6.76 -1.88 3.59
C ILE A 70 -5.57 -1.19 4.29
N TYR A 71 -5.82 -0.34 5.29
CA TYR A 71 -4.77 0.34 6.04
C TYR A 71 -4.04 -0.66 6.94
N ASN A 72 -4.81 -1.53 7.61
CA ASN A 72 -4.24 -2.62 8.41
C ASN A 72 -3.47 -3.61 7.54
N LEU A 73 -3.99 -3.97 6.36
CA LEU A 73 -3.30 -4.84 5.41
C LEU A 73 -1.96 -4.22 4.97
N MET A 74 -1.97 -2.96 4.54
CA MET A 74 -0.77 -2.26 4.10
C MET A 74 0.27 -2.15 5.23
N MET A 75 -0.17 -1.78 6.44
CA MET A 75 0.72 -1.68 7.59
C MET A 75 1.31 -3.03 7.99
N GLU A 76 0.50 -4.10 7.99
CA GLU A 76 0.98 -5.45 8.27
C GLU A 76 2.05 -5.90 7.27
N LEU A 77 1.85 -5.61 5.97
CA LEU A 77 2.84 -5.88 4.93
C LEU A 77 4.12 -5.06 5.14
N HIS A 78 4.00 -3.79 5.49
CA HIS A 78 5.14 -2.92 5.78
C HIS A 78 5.97 -3.44 6.97
N LEU A 79 5.31 -3.81 8.07
CA LEU A 79 5.96 -4.32 9.28
C LEU A 79 6.71 -5.63 9.00
N LYS A 80 6.06 -6.57 8.31
CA LYS A 80 6.69 -7.85 7.91
C LYS A 80 7.88 -7.64 6.98
N LYS A 81 7.78 -6.74 6.00
CA LYS A 81 8.86 -6.49 5.03
C LYS A 81 10.06 -5.77 5.63
N SER A 82 9.80 -4.87 6.59
CA SER A 82 10.86 -4.13 7.30
C SER A 82 11.49 -4.95 8.43
N GLY A 83 10.90 -6.09 8.81
CA GLY A 83 11.32 -6.89 9.98
C GLY A 83 10.95 -6.25 11.32
N LEU A 84 10.10 -5.22 11.30
CA LEU A 84 9.63 -4.52 12.49
C LEU A 84 8.51 -5.28 13.20
N ASP A 85 7.93 -6.30 12.57
CA ASP A 85 6.90 -7.17 13.15
C ASP A 85 7.36 -7.96 14.39
N HIS A 86 8.67 -8.03 14.64
CA HIS A 86 9.22 -8.58 15.89
C HIS A 86 9.19 -7.59 17.06
N LEU A 87 8.98 -6.31 16.79
CA LEU A 87 8.98 -5.22 17.79
C LEU A 87 7.61 -4.56 17.91
N ILE A 88 6.89 -4.42 16.80
CA ILE A 88 5.59 -3.79 16.69
C ILE A 88 4.56 -4.88 16.41
N PRO A 89 3.53 -5.05 17.27
CA PRO A 89 2.45 -6.00 17.00
C PRO A 89 1.79 -5.74 15.66
N LEU A 90 1.45 -6.82 14.95
CA LEU A 90 0.70 -6.71 13.70
C LEU A 90 -0.74 -6.27 13.99
N PRO A 91 -1.38 -5.51 13.09
CA PRO A 91 -2.79 -5.18 13.21
C PRO A 91 -3.70 -6.40 13.45
N SER A 92 -3.41 -7.52 12.78
CA SER A 92 -4.14 -8.79 12.97
C SER A 92 -3.96 -9.43 14.35
N GLN A 93 -2.99 -8.98 15.16
CA GLN A 93 -2.76 -9.46 16.52
C GLN A 93 -3.52 -8.63 17.57
N GLY A 94 -4.13 -7.51 17.17
CA GLY A 94 -4.77 -6.54 18.06
C GLY A 94 -3.75 -5.62 18.74
N TYR A 95 -4.17 -4.40 19.09
CA TYR A 95 -3.30 -3.47 19.82
C TYR A 95 -3.36 -3.72 21.33
N PRO A 96 -2.22 -3.64 22.05
CA PRO A 96 -2.25 -3.69 23.50
C PRO A 96 -3.06 -2.51 24.05
N GLY A 97 -4.20 -2.80 24.70
CA GLY A 97 -5.01 -1.79 25.39
C GLY A 97 -6.43 -1.59 24.86
N GLU A 98 -6.82 -2.23 23.77
CA GLU A 98 -8.21 -2.25 23.29
C GLU A 98 -8.98 -3.41 23.96
N ASN A 99 -9.60 -3.12 25.12
CA ASN A 99 -10.67 -3.93 25.73
C ASN A 99 -11.95 -3.09 25.81
#